data_AF-A0A0V8QBB3-F1
#
_entry.id   AF-A0A0V8QBB3-F1
#
_cell.length_a   1.000
_cell.length_b   1.000
_cell.length_c   1.000
_cell.angle_alpha   90.00
_cell.angle_beta   90.00
_cell.angle_gamma   90.00
#
_symmetry.space_group_name_H-M   'P 1'
#
loop_
_entity.id
_entity.type
_entity.pdbx_description
1 polymer ?
#
loop_
_entity_poly.entity_id
_entity_poly.type
_entity_poly.pdbx_seq_one_letter_code
_entity_poly.pdbx_strand_id
1 'polypeptide(L)'
;MKYIDYVPDIIESPDYVGINPNEDGTESVELIKRYRDNILVGIKLDEENGYLYVSTMHDIQEGKINRRLHSGRIKEFSVDTKENK
;
A
#
# COMPACT_ATOMS: atom_id res chain seq x y z
N MET A 1 8.11 -5.60 -15.40
CA MET A 1 7.83 -4.69 -14.27
C MET A 1 8.95 -4.85 -13.25
N LYS A 2 9.67 -3.80 -12.84
CA LYS A 2 10.99 -3.93 -12.18
C LYS A 2 10.98 -4.49 -10.75
N TYR A 3 9.85 -4.41 -10.06
CA TYR A 3 9.73 -4.75 -8.63
C TYR A 3 8.73 -5.88 -8.36
N ILE A 4 8.29 -6.63 -9.38
CA ILE A 4 7.26 -7.67 -9.18
C ILE A 4 7.70 -8.73 -8.16
N ASP A 5 8.97 -9.11 -8.18
CA ASP A 5 9.54 -10.10 -7.25
C ASP A 5 9.64 -9.57 -5.80
N TYR A 6 9.42 -8.26 -5.61
CA TYR A 6 9.46 -7.58 -4.31
C TYR A 6 8.07 -7.38 -3.70
N VAL A 7 7.00 -7.84 -4.36
CA VAL A 7 5.64 -7.78 -3.79
C VAL A 7 5.57 -8.33 -2.35
N PRO A 8 6.21 -9.46 -2.01
CA PRO A 8 6.25 -9.92 -0.61
C PRO A 8 6.81 -8.89 0.37
N ASP A 9 7.92 -8.23 0.03
CA ASP A 9 8.55 -7.18 0.85
C ASP A 9 7.66 -5.93 0.99
N ILE A 10 6.98 -5.53 -0.09
CA ILE A 10 6.02 -4.41 -0.07
C ILE A 10 4.85 -4.71 0.87
N ILE A 11 4.37 -5.95 0.90
CA ILE A 11 3.27 -6.38 1.77
C ILE A 11 3.72 -6.43 3.23
N GLU A 12 4.89 -7.00 3.50
CA GLU A 12 5.40 -7.20 4.85
C GLU A 12 5.86 -5.88 5.50
N SER A 13 6.45 -4.97 4.73
CA SER A 13 7.07 -3.76 5.26
C SER A 13 6.82 -2.52 4.38
N PRO A 14 5.57 -2.11 4.13
CA PRO A 14 5.31 -0.87 3.39
C PRO A 14 5.87 0.35 4.15
N ASP A 15 6.20 1.42 3.42
CA ASP A 15 6.52 2.71 4.05
C ASP A 15 5.24 3.51 4.37
N TYR A 16 4.23 3.37 3.52
CA TYR A 16 2.93 4.00 3.73
C TYR A 16 1.79 3.03 3.44
N VAL A 17 0.70 3.19 4.21
CA VAL A 17 -0.54 2.43 4.07
C VAL A 17 -1.72 3.39 3.99
N GLY A 18 -2.71 3.07 3.17
CA GLY A 18 -3.94 3.83 3.08
C GLY A 18 -5.07 3.09 2.42
N ILE A 19 -6.14 3.82 2.12
CA ILE A 19 -7.35 3.30 1.48
C ILE A 19 -7.66 4.21 0.29
N ASN A 20 -8.13 3.64 -0.81
CA ASN A 20 -8.58 4.43 -1.96
C ASN A 20 -10.01 4.94 -1.71
N PRO A 21 -10.23 6.25 -1.47
CA PRO A 21 -11.56 6.78 -1.14
C PRO A 21 -12.53 6.76 -2.33
N ASN A 22 -12.05 6.43 -3.53
CA ASN A 22 -12.88 6.35 -4.73
C ASN A 22 -13.42 4.93 -4.97
N GLU A 23 -13.08 3.97 -4.12
CA GLU A 23 -13.62 2.60 -4.18
C GLU A 23 -14.76 2.47 -3.18
N ASP A 24 -15.88 3.13 -3.51
CA ASP A 24 -17.11 3.02 -2.73
C ASP A 24 -17.53 1.54 -2.64
N GLY A 25 -17.47 0.98 -1.43
CA GLY A 25 -17.92 -0.39 -1.13
C GLY A 25 -16.94 -1.50 -1.51
N THR A 26 -15.68 -1.21 -1.84
CA THR A 26 -14.66 -2.27 -2.02
C THR A 26 -13.69 -2.27 -0.84
N GLU A 27 -13.50 -3.43 -0.20
CA GLU A 27 -12.45 -3.59 0.80
C GLU A 27 -11.07 -3.60 0.10
N SER A 28 -10.46 -2.41 -0.01
CA SER A 28 -9.16 -2.24 -0.66
C SER A 28 -8.16 -1.44 0.18
N VAL A 29 -6.90 -1.80 0.01
CA VAL A 29 -5.77 -1.19 0.71
C VAL A 29 -4.72 -0.76 -0.33
N GLU A 30 -4.18 0.44 -0.14
CA GLU A 30 -3.02 0.93 -0.87
C GLU A 30 -1.77 0.78 0.00
N LEU A 31 -0.75 0.11 -0.54
CA LEU A 31 0.58 0.01 0.05
C LEU A 31 1.57 0.78 -0.82
N ILE A 32 2.45 1.56 -0.21
CA ILE A 32 3.53 2.26 -0.91
C ILE A 32 4.86 1.88 -0.29
N LYS A 33 5.81 1.52 -1.14
CA LYS A 33 7.19 1.23 -0.77
C LYS A 33 8.14 2.07 -1.61
N ARG A 34 9.16 2.64 -0.98
CA ARG A 34 10.18 3.48 -1.60
C ARG A 34 11.45 2.65 -1.80
N TYR A 35 11.87 2.55 -3.06
CA TYR A 35 13.17 2.02 -3.44
C TYR A 35 13.96 3.14 -4.13
N ARG A 36 14.61 2.83 -5.26
CA ARG A 36 15.07 3.85 -6.22
C ARG A 36 13.88 4.56 -6.88
N ASP A 37 12.79 3.83 -7.08
CA ASP A 37 11.51 4.34 -7.55
C ASP A 37 10.47 4.15 -6.43
N ASN A 38 9.41 4.96 -6.38
CA ASN A 38 8.32 4.72 -5.43
C ASN A 38 7.26 3.85 -6.11
N ILE A 39 6.84 2.77 -5.45
CA ILE A 39 5.90 1.80 -5.99
C ILE A 39 4.64 1.81 -5.14
N LEU A 40 3.48 1.88 -5.81
CA LEU A 40 2.17 1.68 -5.18
C LEU A 40 1.62 0.31 -5.60
N VAL A 41 1.17 -0.45 -4.61
CA VAL A 41 0.45 -1.71 -4.77
C VAL A 41 -0.96 -1.54 -4.21
N GLY A 42 -1.97 -1.84 -5.01
CA GLY A 42 -3.37 -1.89 -4.58
C GLY A 42 -3.81 -3.33 -4.35
N ILE A 43 -4.28 -3.64 -3.14
CA ILE A 43 -4.80 -4.97 -2.76
C ILE A 43 -6.31 -4.88 -2.61
N LYS A 44 -7.04 -5.89 -3.11
CA LYS A 44 -8.49 -5.99 -3.02
C LYS A 44 -8.94 -7.35 -2.49
N LEU A 45 -10.07 -7.36 -1.79
CA LEU A 45 -10.80 -8.59 -1.46
C LEU A 45 -11.68 -9.02 -2.64
N ASP A 46 -11.53 -10.29 -3.03
CA ASP A 46 -12.53 -11.02 -3.80
C ASP A 46 -13.53 -11.62 -2.80
N GLU A 47 -14.68 -10.97 -2.62
CA GLU A 47 -15.70 -11.41 -1.65
C GLU A 47 -16.35 -12.75 -2.03
N GLU A 48 -16.46 -13.04 -3.32
CA GLU A 48 -17.07 -14.26 -3.82
C GLU A 48 -16.21 -15.49 -3.48
N ASN A 49 -14.91 -15.36 -3.67
CA ASN A 49 -13.96 -16.46 -3.49
C ASN A 49 -13.19 -16.40 -2.16
N GLY A 50 -13.30 -15.30 -1.41
CA GLY A 50 -12.74 -15.15 -0.07
C GLY A 50 -11.22 -15.00 -0.03
N TYR A 51 -10.58 -14.35 -1.01
CA TYR A 51 -9.14 -14.13 -1.01
C TYR A 51 -8.74 -12.68 -1.35
N LEU A 52 -7.60 -12.25 -0.82
CA LEU A 52 -6.99 -10.97 -1.17
C LEU A 52 -6.06 -11.16 -2.38
N TYR A 53 -6.07 -10.19 -3.30
CA TYR A 53 -5.17 -10.20 -4.45
C TYR A 53 -4.61 -8.82 -4.78
N VAL A 54 -3.44 -8.82 -5.43
CA VAL A 54 -2.83 -7.60 -5.98
C VAL A 54 -3.59 -7.19 -7.23
N SER A 55 -4.38 -6.14 -7.11
CA SER A 55 -5.21 -5.60 -8.20
C SER A 55 -4.45 -4.66 -9.12
N THR A 56 -3.52 -3.88 -8.57
CA THR A 56 -2.72 -2.92 -9.34
C THR A 56 -1.32 -2.79 -8.76
N MET A 57 -0.35 -2.53 -9.63
CA MET A 57 1.02 -2.19 -9.23
C MET A 57 1.62 -1.22 -10.24
N HIS A 58 2.08 -0.06 -9.78
CA HIS A 58 2.64 0.97 -10.66
C HIS A 58 3.51 1.97 -9.89
N ASP A 59 4.36 2.69 -10.63
CA ASP A 59 5.16 3.77 -10.07
C ASP A 59 4.26 4.94 -9.62
N ILE A 60 4.60 5.55 -8.47
CA ILE A 60 3.92 6.74 -7.96
C ILE A 60 4.91 7.91 -7.82
N GLN A 61 4.51 9.08 -8.29
CA GLN A 61 5.34 10.28 -8.17
C GLN A 61 5.38 10.79 -6.73
N GLU A 62 6.53 11.32 -6.32
CA GLU A 62 6.73 11.91 -5.00
C GLU A 62 5.69 12.96 -4.64
N GLY A 63 5.36 13.86 -5.57
CA GLY A 63 4.34 14.88 -5.36
C GLY A 63 2.96 14.30 -5.03
N LYS A 64 2.62 13.11 -5.55
CA LYS A 64 1.37 12.41 -5.21
C LYS A 64 1.42 11.82 -3.80
N ILE A 65 2.56 11.27 -3.38
CA ILE A 65 2.76 10.76 -2.01
C ILE A 65 2.54 11.90 -1.01
N ASN A 66 3.25 13.01 -1.19
CA ASN A 66 3.15 14.18 -0.31
C ASN A 66 1.71 14.72 -0.23
N ARG A 67 1.01 14.81 -1.36
CA ARG A 67 -0.40 15.24 -1.37
C ARG A 67 -1.31 14.28 -0.58
N ARG A 68 -1.09 12.98 -0.69
CA ARG A 68 -1.91 11.95 -0.01
C ARG A 68 -1.62 11.88 1.49
N LEU A 69 -0.37 12.09 1.90
CA LEU A 69 0.00 12.27 3.31
C LEU A 69 -0.69 13.50 3.88
N HIS A 70 -0.60 14.64 3.20
CA HIS A 70 -1.25 15.88 3.63
C HIS A 70 -2.77 15.74 3.72
N SER A 71 -3.41 14.97 2.82
CA SER A 71 -4.85 14.73 2.89
C SER A 71 -5.26 13.63 3.88
N GLY A 72 -4.30 12.93 4.49
CA GLY A 72 -4.54 11.77 5.35
C GLY A 72 -5.04 10.52 4.63
N ARG A 73 -4.97 10.46 3.29
CA ARG A 73 -5.38 9.28 2.51
C ARG A 73 -4.44 8.10 2.75
N ILE A 74 -3.16 8.40 2.94
CA ILE A 74 -2.14 7.44 3.36
C ILE A 74 -1.50 7.94 4.65
N LYS A 75 -0.95 7.01 5.43
CA LYS A 75 -0.21 7.27 6.66
C LYS A 75 1.11 6.50 6.62
N GLU A 76 2.11 7.03 7.32
CA GLU A 76 3.35 6.29 7.57
C GLU A 76 3.05 4.99 8.32
N PHE A 77 3.67 3.91 7.86
CA PHE A 77 3.56 2.62 8.50
C PHE A 77 4.63 2.47 9.58
N SER A 78 4.21 2.06 10.77
CA SER A 78 5.10 1.73 11.88
C SER A 78 4.57 0.47 12.57
N VAL A 79 5.44 -0.50 12.79
CA VAL A 79 5.13 -1.65 13.64
C VAL A 79 5.57 -1.32 15.06
N ASP A 80 4.62 -1.22 15.98
CA ASP A 80 4.94 -1.10 17.40
C ASP A 80 5.57 -2.43 17.89
N THR A 81 6.89 -2.49 17.91
CA THR A 81 7.58 -3.57 18.61
C THR A 81 7.35 -3.38 20.10
N LYS A 82 6.49 -4.21 20.71
CA LYS A 82 6.46 -4.35 22.17
C LYS A 82 7.80 -4.97 22.57
N GLU A 83 8.79 -4.15 22.86
CA GLU A 83 9.93 -4.60 23.66
C GLU A 83 9.37 -5.03 25.02
N ASN A 84 9.51 -6.31 25.33
CA ASN A 84 9.09 -6.89 26.60
C ASN A 84 9.75 -6.12 27.75
N LYS A 85 8.93 -5.47 28.58
CA LYS A 85 9.33 -5.01 29.93
C LYS A 85 9.43 -6.20 30.87
#